data_AF-A0A350T5S9-F1
#
_entry.id   AF-A0A350T5S9-F1
#
_cell.length_a   1.000
_cell.length_b   1.000
_cell.length_c   1.000
_cell.angle_alpha   90.00
_cell.angle_beta   90.00
_cell.angle_gamma   90.00
#
_symmetry.space_group_name_H-M   'P 1'
#
loop_
_entity.id
_entity.type
_entity.pdbx_description
1 polymer ?
#
loop_
_entity_poly.entity_id
_entity_poly.type
_entity_poly.pdbx_seq_one_letter_code
_entity_poly.pdbx_strand_id
1 'polypeptide(L)' 'MYPKVTRFEDLVAWQHARTLAGAVYEITRSEAMRRDFGLCDQMRRAAVSVMSNIAEWVVNV' A
#
# COMPACT_ATOMS: atom_id res chain seq x y z
N MET A 1 -12.71 25.83 -0.73
CA MET A 1 -11.51 25.60 0.12
C MET A 1 -11.33 24.09 0.19
N TYR A 2 -10.18 23.56 -0.21
CA TYR A 2 -9.93 22.12 -0.07
C TYR A 2 -9.85 21.77 1.42
N PRO A 3 -10.40 20.61 1.84
CA PRO A 3 -10.29 20.18 3.23
C PRO A 3 -8.81 20.11 3.60
N LYS A 4 -8.48 20.64 4.78
CA LYS A 4 -7.13 20.54 5.32
C LYS A 4 -6.84 19.06 5.57
N VAL A 5 -5.82 18.52 4.90
CA VAL A 5 -5.31 17.18 5.19
C VAL A 5 -4.69 17.23 6.57
N THR A 6 -5.23 16.43 7.50
CA THR A 6 -4.73 16.36 8.88
C THR A 6 -4.07 15.03 9.18
N ARG A 7 -4.39 14.02 8.37
CA ARG A 7 -3.86 12.67 8.48
C ARG A 7 -3.60 12.11 7.09
N PHE A 8 -2.67 11.17 6.98
CA PHE A 8 -2.36 10.54 5.69
C PHE A 8 -3.55 9.76 5.12
N GLU A 9 -4.46 9.26 5.96
CA GLU A 9 -5.67 8.56 5.51
C GLU A 9 -6.66 9.47 4.78
N ASP A 10 -6.56 10.79 4.95
CA ASP A 10 -7.37 11.77 4.21
C ASP A 10 -6.94 11.83 2.72
N LEU A 11 -5.73 11.38 2.39
CA LEU A 11 -5.22 11.40 1.02
C LEU A 11 -5.84 10.28 0.18
N VAL A 12 -6.50 10.67 -0.92
CA VAL A 12 -6.99 9.76 -1.95
C VAL A 12 -5.87 8.86 -2.48
N ALA A 13 -4.65 9.39 -2.64
CA ALA A 13 -3.48 8.60 -3.04
C ALA A 13 -3.15 7.48 -2.05
N TRP A 14 -3.23 7.76 -0.74
CA TRP A 14 -3.00 6.74 0.29
C TRP A 14 -4.09 5.67 0.29
N GLN A 15 -5.36 6.09 0.11
CA GLN A 15 -6.49 5.16 0.01
C GLN A 15 -6.33 4.21 -1.19
N HIS A 16 -5.93 4.71 -2.35
CA HIS A 16 -5.63 3.86 -3.51
C HIS A 16 -4.44 2.94 -3.27
N ALA A 17 -3.37 3.42 -2.61
CA ALA A 17 -2.24 2.58 -2.23
C ALA A 17 -2.66 1.45 -1.28
N ARG A 18 -3.60 1.71 -0.36
CA ARG A 18 -4.17 0.69 0.53
C ARG A 18 -4.97 -0.37 -0.24
N THR A 19 -5.80 0.05 -1.19
CA THR A 19 -6.53 -0.89 -2.06
C THR A 19 -5.56 -1.74 -2.89
N LEU A 20 -4.51 -1.13 -3.44
CA LEU A 20 -3.46 -1.85 -4.18
C LEU A 20 -2.76 -2.89 -3.30
N ALA A 21 -2.37 -2.53 -2.09
CA ALA A 21 -1.75 -3.46 -1.16
C ALA A 21 -2.68 -4.64 -0.85
N GLY A 22 -3.97 -4.38 -0.59
CA GLY A 22 -4.97 -5.43 -0.41
C GLY A 22 -5.05 -6.39 -1.59
N ALA A 23 -5.12 -5.87 -2.82
CA ALA A 23 -5.15 -6.70 -4.03
C ALA A 23 -3.88 -7.55 -4.18
N VAL A 24 -2.69 -6.98 -3.89
CA VAL A 24 -1.43 -7.74 -3.91
C VAL A 24 -1.44 -8.86 -2.87
N TYR A 25 -1.96 -8.62 -1.66
CA TYR A 25 -2.11 -9.68 -0.65
C TYR A 25 -3.05 -10.79 -1.11
N GLU A 26 -4.17 -10.47 -1.74
CA GLU A 26 -5.10 -11.48 -2.27
C GLU A 26 -4.46 -12.33 -3.38
N ILE A 27 -3.81 -11.70 -4.36
CA ILE A 27 -3.14 -12.42 -5.47
C ILE A 27 -2.02 -13.31 -4.91
N THR A 28 -1.20 -12.80 -3.99
CA THR A 28 -0.08 -13.56 -3.38
C THR A 28 -0.53 -14.66 -2.41
N ARG A 29 -1.81 -14.68 -2.01
CA ARG A 29 -2.41 -15.78 -1.23
C ARG A 29 -3.05 -16.84 -2.13
N SER A 30 -3.26 -16.55 -3.40
CA SER A 30 -3.86 -17.50 -4.34
C SER A 30 -3.01 -18.77 -4.46
N GLU A 31 -3.67 -19.90 -4.72
CA GLU A 31 -3.03 -21.19 -4.93
C GLU A 31 -1.96 -21.17 -6.03
N ALA A 32 -2.20 -20.39 -7.09
CA ALA A 32 -1.30 -20.25 -8.22
C ALA A 32 0.02 -19.55 -7.85
N MET A 33 -0.01 -18.63 -6.87
CA MET A 33 1.14 -17.77 -6.58
C MET A 33 1.81 -18.06 -5.24
N ARG A 34 1.08 -18.59 -4.25
CA ARG A 34 1.57 -18.77 -2.86
C ARG A 34 2.83 -19.64 -2.72
N ARG A 35 3.17 -20.43 -3.73
CA ARG A 35 4.36 -21.30 -3.74
C ARG A 35 5.64 -20.58 -4.13
N ASP A 36 5.54 -19.42 -4.79
CA ASP A 36 6.68 -18.55 -5.07
C ASP A 36 6.86 -17.55 -3.92
N PHE A 37 7.50 -18.01 -2.85
CA PHE A 37 7.68 -17.24 -1.63
C PHE A 37 8.50 -15.95 -1.86
N GLY A 38 9.51 -16.01 -2.74
CA GLY A 38 10.40 -14.88 -3.02
C GLY A 38 9.66 -13.76 -3.77
N LEU A 39 8.95 -14.11 -4.83
CA LEU A 39 8.14 -13.15 -5.58
C LEU A 39 7.01 -12.59 -4.72
N CYS A 40 6.32 -13.45 -3.96
CA CYS A 40 5.26 -13.02 -3.06
C CYS A 40 5.74 -12.01 -2.02
N ASP A 41 6.92 -12.25 -1.41
CA ASP A 41 7.52 -11.32 -0.44
C ASP A 41 7.87 -9.97 -1.08
N GLN A 42 8.55 -9.99 -2.24
CA GLN A 42 8.94 -8.77 -2.94
C GLN A 42 7.72 -7.92 -3.33
N MET A 43 6.66 -8.53 -3.86
CA MET A 43 5.43 -7.84 -4.23
C MET A 43 4.75 -7.20 -3.01
N ARG A 44 4.61 -7.94 -1.91
CA ARG A 44 4.00 -7.43 -0.68
C ARG A 44 4.78 -6.26 -0.10
N ARG A 45 6.11 -6.37 -0.01
CA ARG A 45 6.97 -5.28 0.49
C ARG A 45 6.92 -4.04 -0.40
N ALA A 46 6.93 -4.21 -1.72
CA ALA A 46 6.80 -3.11 -2.65
C ALA A 46 5.45 -2.38 -2.48
N ALA A 47 4.34 -3.12 -2.38
CA ALA A 47 3.01 -2.53 -2.23
C ALA A 47 2.86 -1.78 -0.88
N VAL A 48 3.39 -2.33 0.21
CA VAL A 48 3.41 -1.66 1.52
C VAL A 48 4.27 -0.40 1.50
N SER A 49 5.42 -0.44 0.82
CA SER A 49 6.31 0.72 0.69
C SER A 49 5.62 1.94 0.08
N VAL A 50 4.73 1.76 -0.90
CA VAL A 50 3.96 2.88 -1.48
C VAL A 50 3.10 3.58 -0.42
N MET A 51 2.37 2.81 0.40
CA MET A 51 1.58 3.39 1.50
C MET A 51 2.45 4.10 2.52
N SER A 52 3.57 3.48 2.91
CA SER A 52 4.50 4.04 3.91
C SER A 52 5.12 5.34 3.45
N ASN A 53 5.56 5.45 2.19
CA ASN A 53 6.15 6.68 1.66
C ASN A 53 5.12 7.83 1.60
N ILE A 54 3.86 7.54 1.25
CA ILE A 54 2.80 8.56 1.25
C ILE A 54 2.51 9.02 2.68
N ALA A 55 2.46 8.09 3.64
CA ALA A 55 2.22 8.43 5.05
C ALA A 55 3.38 9.23 5.64
N GLU A 56 4.62 8.83 5.35
CA GLU A 56 5.84 9.53 5.81
C GLU A 56 5.85 10.99 5.35
N TRP A 57 5.51 11.24 4.08
CA TRP A 57 5.47 12.60 3.54
C TRP A 57 4.47 13.51 4.26
N VAL A 58 3.35 12.97 4.76
CA VAL A 58 2.36 13.77 5.50
C VAL A 58 2.75 13.97 6.97
N VAL A 59 3.46 13.01 7.55
CA VAL A 59 3.87 13.07 8.97
C VAL A 59 5.13 13.94 9.16
N ASN A 60 6.03 13.95 8.18
CA ASN A 60 7.33 14.62 8.25
C ASN A 60 7.36 16.00 7.56
N VAL A 61 6.20 16.56 7.17
CA VAL A 61 6.03 17.91 6.62
C VAL A 61 5.10 18.71 7.53
#